data_AF-A0A2E5X8B5-F1
#
_entry.id   AF-A0A2E5X8B5-F1
#
_cell.length_a   1.000
_cell.length_b   1.000
_cell.length_c   1.000
_cell.angle_alpha   90.00
_cell.angle_beta   90.00
_cell.angle_gamma   90.00
#
_symmetry.space_group_name_H-M   'P 1'
#
loop_
_entity.id
_entity.type
_entity.pdbx_description
1 polymer ?
#
loop_
_entity_poly.entity_id
_entity_poly.type
_entity_poly.pdbx_seq_one_letter_code
_entity_poly.pdbx_strand_id
1 'polypeptide(L)'
;HERNNINLGQVMGSHQMLERLQNGESIPLEEFTTQYDPVTRLILENGGILPFAKKLKAGEIELPAVSTEHRGMTMAEKIVANKLIGTNGEACYVSPGDAVLATVDGGYSHEFTTAQVHNFLAAEYGADYTLPNPPKFAVFEDHLLYATGVPRFGPFADKIQTLRDLQVAFQQHTGVRDYSAKDGVSPGICHQVAREEFIDVGDFIQATDSHTCMGGASNALTYGVGSTEYANLVYNQFAFVKVPESIRFELTGSLNPGCTAKDVILHILWHYAKHSDTLDRSMEFGGPGLASISMDERATLCNMATECSAKTGICDPDQLTIDWLMERREDLSEDKIRSAFVYADPDAHYDGGVHTINLDVIRPMVAHPGNPDEGVPSDPTNGAYIDELGDVKIDIAYAGSCTAGKDDDFAYYAMVTKAALDAGLTVADGVDCYIQFGSKAVKDLSERNGWNDLFAAAGVKLIDPGCGACIGAGPGVSNESEQVTVSAINRNFQGRSGPGKLYLASPLTVMASAFTGKITAWRADLFN
;
A
#
# COMPACT_ATOMS: atom_id res chain seq x y z
N HIS A 1 -7.92 12.19 -6.86
CA HIS A 1 -7.73 13.25 -7.86
C HIS A 1 -8.17 14.62 -7.34
N GLU A 2 -9.42 14.74 -6.86
CA GLU A 2 -9.97 15.95 -6.24
C GLU A 2 -9.00 16.63 -5.24
N ARG A 3 -8.52 15.86 -4.26
CA ARG A 3 -7.58 16.31 -3.23
C ARG A 3 -6.27 16.91 -3.78
N ASN A 4 -5.75 16.40 -4.90
CA ASN A 4 -4.55 16.98 -5.51
C ASN A 4 -4.83 18.37 -6.10
N ASN A 5 -6.00 18.57 -6.72
CA ASN A 5 -6.41 19.87 -7.25
C ASN A 5 -6.57 20.88 -6.10
N ILE A 6 -7.23 20.48 -5.01
CA ILE A 6 -7.38 21.29 -3.79
C ILE A 6 -6.01 21.72 -3.25
N ASN A 7 -5.07 20.78 -3.10
CA ASN A 7 -3.73 21.07 -2.59
C ASN A 7 -2.93 22.03 -3.50
N LEU A 8 -3.21 22.04 -4.80
CA LEU A 8 -2.63 22.98 -5.78
C LEU A 8 -3.36 24.34 -5.83
N GLY A 9 -4.43 24.54 -5.06
CA GLY A 9 -5.23 25.76 -5.08
C GLY A 9 -6.16 25.85 -6.30
N GLN A 10 -6.41 24.74 -6.99
CA GLN A 10 -7.33 24.69 -8.12
C GLN A 10 -8.77 24.56 -7.62
N VAL A 11 -9.61 25.52 -8.02
CA VAL A 11 -11.05 25.46 -7.75
C VAL A 11 -11.75 24.55 -8.76
N MET A 12 -12.70 23.75 -8.27
CA MET A 12 -13.47 22.83 -9.10
C MET A 12 -14.90 23.36 -9.25
N GLY A 13 -15.30 23.61 -10.49
CA GLY A 13 -16.65 24.09 -10.83
C GLY A 13 -17.53 22.98 -11.38
N SER A 14 -18.85 23.15 -11.21
CA SER A 14 -19.84 22.28 -11.83
C SER A 14 -20.04 22.61 -13.32
N HIS A 15 -20.73 21.71 -14.05
CA HIS A 15 -21.14 22.00 -15.42
C HIS A 15 -22.03 23.25 -15.52
N GLN A 16 -22.90 23.47 -14.53
CA GLN A 16 -23.74 24.66 -14.47
C GLN A 16 -22.92 25.94 -14.30
N MET A 17 -21.87 25.91 -13.46
CA MET A 17 -20.94 27.04 -13.35
C MET A 17 -20.23 27.31 -14.67
N LEU A 18 -19.84 26.25 -15.41
CA LEU A 18 -19.24 26.39 -16.72
C LEU A 18 -20.18 27.08 -17.72
N GLU A 19 -21.45 26.68 -17.79
CA GLU A 19 -22.45 27.32 -18.66
C GLU A 19 -22.63 28.80 -18.32
N ARG A 20 -22.72 29.13 -17.03
CA ARG A 20 -22.82 30.53 -16.56
C ARG A 20 -21.60 31.36 -16.96
N LEU A 21 -20.39 30.83 -16.78
CA LEU A 21 -19.16 31.48 -17.22
C LEU A 21 -19.12 31.66 -18.75
N GLN A 22 -19.57 30.67 -19.52
CA GLN A 22 -19.68 30.76 -20.99
C GLN A 22 -20.71 31.81 -21.44
N ASN A 23 -21.75 32.03 -20.64
CA ASN A 23 -22.74 33.09 -20.85
C ASN A 23 -22.26 34.49 -20.39
N GLY A 24 -21.01 34.61 -19.93
CA GLY A 24 -20.40 35.86 -19.50
C GLY A 24 -20.74 36.27 -18.06
N GLU A 25 -21.33 35.38 -17.26
CA GLU A 25 -21.55 35.63 -15.85
C GLU A 25 -20.22 35.62 -15.08
N SER A 26 -20.14 36.44 -14.03
CA SER A 26 -19.06 36.38 -13.04
C SER A 26 -19.50 35.54 -11.85
N ILE A 27 -18.70 34.55 -11.47
CA ILE A 27 -18.98 33.65 -10.34
C ILE A 27 -18.03 34.03 -9.18
N PRO A 28 -18.55 34.32 -7.97
CA PRO A 28 -17.71 34.62 -6.82
C PRO A 28 -16.93 33.39 -6.36
N LEU A 29 -15.72 33.58 -5.84
CA LEU A 29 -14.87 32.48 -5.33
C LEU A 29 -15.60 31.61 -4.30
N GLU A 30 -16.40 32.23 -3.44
CA GLU A 30 -17.19 31.54 -2.41
C GLU A 30 -18.13 30.47 -2.98
N GLU A 31 -18.62 30.65 -4.21
CA GLU A 31 -19.48 29.65 -4.85
C GLU A 31 -18.73 28.34 -5.13
N PHE A 32 -17.40 28.40 -5.34
CA PHE A 32 -16.55 27.23 -5.51
C PHE A 32 -16.14 26.59 -4.19
N THR A 33 -16.10 27.35 -3.09
CA THR A 33 -15.47 26.93 -1.84
C THR A 33 -16.44 26.58 -0.72
N THR A 34 -17.67 27.12 -0.73
CA THR A 34 -18.69 26.93 0.33
C THR A 34 -19.20 25.50 0.48
N GLN A 35 -19.02 24.66 -0.54
CA GLN A 35 -19.35 23.24 -0.50
C GLN A 35 -18.37 22.39 0.34
N TYR A 36 -17.20 22.95 0.65
CA TYR A 36 -16.16 22.26 1.40
C TYR A 36 -16.21 22.56 2.90
N ASP A 37 -15.62 21.68 3.68
CA ASP A 37 -15.40 21.89 5.11
C ASP A 37 -14.53 23.15 5.36
N PRO A 38 -14.57 23.72 6.59
CA PRO A 38 -13.86 24.95 6.88
C PRO A 38 -12.35 24.92 6.61
N VAL A 39 -11.67 23.79 6.81
CA VAL A 39 -10.22 23.70 6.59
C VAL A 39 -9.88 23.61 5.11
N THR A 40 -10.59 22.77 4.35
CA THR A 40 -10.46 22.69 2.89
C THR A 40 -10.75 24.04 2.24
N ARG A 41 -11.78 24.75 2.72
CA ARG A 41 -12.09 26.11 2.28
C ARG A 41 -10.92 27.06 2.54
N LEU A 42 -10.33 27.03 3.73
CA LEU A 42 -9.16 27.84 4.06
C LEU A 42 -7.96 27.51 3.16
N ILE A 43 -7.72 26.24 2.84
CA ILE A 43 -6.66 25.83 1.91
C ILE A 43 -6.90 26.45 0.53
N LEU A 44 -8.10 26.31 -0.03
CA LEU A 44 -8.44 26.84 -1.36
C LEU A 44 -8.38 28.36 -1.42
N GLU A 45 -8.99 29.05 -0.45
CA GLU A 45 -9.04 30.52 -0.42
C GLU A 45 -7.67 31.16 -0.17
N ASN A 46 -6.69 30.38 0.30
CA ASN A 46 -5.31 30.81 0.44
C ASN A 46 -4.40 30.37 -0.71
N GLY A 47 -4.93 29.74 -1.76
CA GLY A 47 -4.15 29.39 -2.96
C GLY A 47 -3.48 28.03 -2.92
N GLY A 48 -4.00 27.09 -2.11
CA GLY A 48 -3.48 25.74 -1.98
C GLY A 48 -2.75 25.50 -0.65
N ILE A 49 -2.28 24.27 -0.45
CA ILE A 49 -1.81 23.80 0.86
C ILE A 49 -0.50 24.47 1.30
N LEU A 50 0.41 24.77 0.38
CA LEU A 50 1.70 25.38 0.73
C LEU A 50 1.57 26.87 1.12
N PRO A 51 0.85 27.72 0.36
CA PRO A 51 0.58 29.09 0.81
C PRO A 51 -0.24 29.14 2.10
N PHE A 52 -1.23 28.25 2.24
CA PHE A 52 -2.00 28.07 3.48
C PHE A 52 -1.07 27.78 4.68
N ALA A 53 -0.16 26.80 4.54
CA ALA A 53 0.76 26.43 5.60
C ALA A 53 1.67 27.59 6.03
N LYS A 54 2.12 28.40 5.08
CA LYS A 54 2.93 29.60 5.35
C LYS A 54 2.18 30.62 6.21
N LYS A 55 0.93 30.91 5.87
CA LYS A 55 0.06 31.83 6.62
C LYS A 55 -0.33 31.27 7.99
N LEU A 56 -0.60 29.97 8.07
CA LEU A 56 -0.84 29.29 9.35
C LEU A 56 0.37 29.44 10.29
N LYS A 57 1.58 29.19 9.78
CA LYS A 57 2.82 29.36 10.55
C LYS A 57 3.08 30.81 10.98
N ALA A 58 2.61 31.78 10.19
CA ALA A 58 2.69 33.21 10.51
C ALA A 58 1.64 33.68 11.54
N GLY A 59 0.69 32.81 11.93
CA GLY A 59 -0.41 33.17 12.83
C GLY A 59 -1.50 34.00 12.14
N GLU A 60 -1.55 34.00 10.80
CA GLU A 60 -2.55 34.72 10.02
C GLU A 60 -3.86 33.92 9.84
N ILE A 61 -3.82 32.62 10.14
CA ILE A 61 -4.97 31.71 10.02
C ILE A 61 -5.25 31.09 11.39
N GLU A 62 -6.51 31.18 11.81
CA GLU A 62 -7.05 30.46 12.94
C GLU A 62 -7.73 29.19 12.44
N LEU A 63 -7.37 28.04 13.02
CA LEU A 63 -8.00 26.77 12.69
C LEU A 63 -9.36 26.65 13.39
N PRO A 64 -10.32 25.92 12.81
CA PRO A 64 -11.54 25.55 13.52
C PRO A 64 -11.21 24.83 14.83
N ALA A 65 -12.00 25.11 15.87
CA ALA A 65 -11.87 24.40 17.14
C ALA A 65 -12.17 22.91 16.95
N VAL A 66 -11.35 22.05 17.55
CA VAL A 66 -11.60 20.61 17.60
C VAL A 66 -12.50 20.29 18.79
N SER A 67 -13.36 19.28 18.66
CA SER A 67 -14.24 18.86 19.74
C SER A 67 -13.44 18.35 20.94
N THR A 68 -13.86 18.77 22.14
CA THR A 68 -13.44 18.20 23.42
C THR A 68 -14.53 17.34 24.06
N GLU A 69 -15.67 17.19 23.38
CA GLU A 69 -16.75 16.32 23.81
C GLU A 69 -16.39 14.85 23.57
N HIS A 70 -16.44 14.06 24.63
CA HIS A 70 -16.10 12.64 24.58
C HIS A 70 -17.01 11.87 23.63
N ARG A 71 -16.40 11.02 22.80
CA ARG A 71 -17.05 9.95 22.04
C ARG A 71 -16.11 8.75 21.90
N GLY A 72 -16.69 7.57 21.73
CA GLY A 72 -15.94 6.40 21.30
C GLY A 72 -15.28 6.63 19.94
N MET A 73 -14.01 6.25 19.82
CA MET A 73 -13.21 6.41 18.61
C MET A 73 -12.65 5.08 18.09
N THR A 74 -12.66 4.91 16.77
CA THR A 74 -11.96 3.80 16.08
C THR A 74 -10.44 3.95 16.18
N MET A 75 -9.65 2.95 15.73
CA MET A 75 -8.19 3.09 15.74
C MET A 75 -7.73 4.26 14.88
N ALA A 76 -8.30 4.42 13.67
CA ALA A 76 -7.97 5.53 12.80
C ALA A 76 -8.30 6.89 13.44
N GLU A 77 -9.48 7.02 14.03
CA GLU A 77 -9.90 8.25 14.74
C GLU A 77 -8.96 8.56 15.91
N LYS A 78 -8.59 7.56 16.73
CA LYS A 78 -7.66 7.75 17.85
C LYS A 78 -6.26 8.19 17.41
N ILE A 79 -5.71 7.57 16.37
CA ILE A 79 -4.39 7.95 15.86
C ILE A 79 -4.45 9.40 15.36
N VAL A 80 -5.49 9.80 14.64
CA VAL A 80 -5.65 11.21 14.22
C VAL A 80 -5.77 12.13 15.44
N ALA A 81 -6.64 11.81 16.40
CA ALA A 81 -6.86 12.60 17.61
C ALA A 81 -5.56 12.83 18.41
N ASN A 82 -4.74 11.79 18.55
CA ASN A 82 -3.44 11.84 19.23
C ASN A 82 -2.41 12.73 18.52
N LYS A 83 -2.63 13.05 17.24
CA LYS A 83 -1.69 13.81 16.39
C LYS A 83 -2.18 15.21 16.06
N LEU A 84 -3.36 15.62 16.54
CA LEU A 84 -3.96 16.93 16.24
C LEU A 84 -3.03 18.10 16.59
N ILE A 85 -3.06 19.12 15.75
CA ILE A 85 -2.35 20.39 15.97
C ILE A 85 -3.30 21.40 16.63
N GLY A 86 -2.77 22.19 17.57
CA GLY A 86 -3.51 23.32 18.18
C GLY A 86 -4.36 22.95 19.38
N THR A 87 -4.20 21.75 19.95
CA THR A 87 -5.01 21.27 21.09
C THR A 87 -4.54 21.79 22.46
N ASN A 88 -3.40 22.48 22.54
CA ASN A 88 -2.81 22.98 23.80
C ASN A 88 -2.68 21.92 24.91
N GLY A 89 -2.60 20.63 24.55
CA GLY A 89 -2.50 19.51 25.49
C GLY A 89 -3.85 19.04 26.07
N GLU A 90 -4.98 19.57 25.58
CA GLU A 90 -6.30 19.05 25.92
C GLU A 90 -6.59 17.75 25.16
N ALA A 91 -7.35 16.85 25.79
CA ALA A 91 -7.87 15.67 25.13
C ALA A 91 -8.95 16.09 24.12
N CYS A 92 -8.72 15.79 22.85
CA CYS A 92 -9.65 16.10 21.78
C CYS A 92 -10.19 14.82 21.16
N TYR A 93 -11.36 14.93 20.54
CA TYR A 93 -12.07 13.84 19.90
C TYR A 93 -12.40 14.25 18.47
N VAL A 94 -12.34 13.29 17.56
CA VAL A 94 -12.64 13.49 16.15
C VAL A 94 -13.78 12.58 15.71
N SER A 95 -14.46 13.00 14.65
CA SER A 95 -15.54 12.27 14.01
C SER A 95 -15.30 12.10 12.52
N PRO A 96 -15.89 11.08 11.88
CA PRO A 96 -15.80 10.94 10.43
C PRO A 96 -16.32 12.20 9.74
N GLY A 97 -15.58 12.67 8.73
CA GLY A 97 -15.87 13.90 8.02
C GLY A 97 -15.25 15.16 8.64
N ASP A 98 -14.78 15.12 9.88
CA ASP A 98 -14.02 16.23 10.46
C ASP A 98 -12.77 16.50 9.62
N ALA A 99 -12.49 17.78 9.40
CA ALA A 99 -11.33 18.22 8.65
C ALA A 99 -10.35 18.89 9.61
N VAL A 100 -9.20 18.25 9.78
CA VAL A 100 -8.24 18.58 10.83
C VAL A 100 -6.82 18.64 10.26
N LEU A 101 -5.92 19.26 11.02
CA LEU A 101 -4.48 19.15 10.79
C LEU A 101 -3.87 18.25 11.86
N ALA A 102 -3.09 17.28 11.40
CA ALA A 102 -2.41 16.32 12.27
C ALA A 102 -0.91 16.30 11.95
N THR A 103 -0.08 16.21 12.99
CA THR A 103 1.35 15.95 12.86
C THR A 103 1.60 14.58 12.24
N VAL A 104 2.71 14.46 11.51
CA VAL A 104 3.15 13.18 10.94
C VAL A 104 4.40 12.68 11.65
N ASP A 105 4.48 11.36 11.84
CA ASP A 105 5.64 10.72 12.46
C ASP A 105 6.74 10.43 11.43
N GLY A 106 6.36 10.26 10.17
CA GLY A 106 7.29 10.08 9.08
C GLY A 106 6.61 9.93 7.72
N GLY A 107 7.40 9.53 6.74
CA GLY A 107 6.92 9.35 5.39
C GLY A 107 8.02 8.97 4.43
N TYR A 108 7.67 8.63 3.20
CA TYR A 108 8.66 8.31 2.18
C TYR A 108 8.20 8.61 0.77
N SER A 109 9.17 8.72 -0.13
CA SER A 109 8.95 8.88 -1.56
C SER A 109 9.85 7.93 -2.34
N HIS A 110 9.64 7.86 -3.65
CA HIS A 110 10.40 7.00 -4.55
C HIS A 110 10.78 7.76 -5.81
N GLU A 111 11.70 7.23 -6.61
CA GLU A 111 12.54 7.98 -7.53
C GLU A 111 11.77 8.81 -8.57
N PHE A 112 10.59 8.36 -9.01
CA PHE A 112 9.80 9.10 -9.99
C PHE A 112 8.90 10.20 -9.41
N THR A 113 8.62 10.21 -8.09
CA THR A 113 7.85 11.27 -7.41
C THR A 113 8.74 12.20 -6.58
N THR A 114 9.88 11.73 -6.07
CA THR A 114 10.84 12.54 -5.31
C THR A 114 11.25 13.80 -6.08
N ALA A 115 11.48 13.68 -7.39
CA ALA A 115 11.81 14.82 -8.25
C ALA A 115 10.73 15.93 -8.24
N GLN A 116 9.45 15.54 -8.21
CA GLN A 116 8.34 16.51 -8.15
C GLN A 116 8.29 17.20 -6.79
N VAL A 117 8.50 16.44 -5.72
CA VAL A 117 8.55 16.96 -4.34
C VAL A 117 9.66 18.00 -4.22
N HIS A 118 10.87 17.69 -4.72
CA HIS A 118 12.00 18.63 -4.74
C HIS A 118 11.64 19.93 -5.46
N ASN A 119 11.05 19.83 -6.65
CA ASN A 119 10.67 20.99 -7.46
C ASN A 119 9.61 21.86 -6.76
N PHE A 120 8.59 21.26 -6.12
CA PHE A 120 7.57 22.02 -5.40
C PHE A 120 8.15 22.76 -4.19
N LEU A 121 9.05 22.12 -3.44
CA LEU A 121 9.72 22.76 -2.31
C LEU A 121 10.63 23.91 -2.76
N ALA A 122 11.41 23.71 -3.82
CA ALA A 122 12.28 24.74 -4.37
C ALA A 122 11.49 25.94 -4.94
N ALA A 123 10.37 25.68 -5.61
CA ALA A 123 9.51 26.72 -6.16
C ALA A 123 8.85 27.56 -5.06
N GLU A 124 8.41 26.94 -3.96
CA GLU A 124 7.71 27.63 -2.87
C GLU A 124 8.66 28.31 -1.88
N TYR A 125 9.73 27.62 -1.48
CA TYR A 125 10.60 28.03 -0.37
C TYR A 125 12.00 28.48 -0.82
N GLY A 126 12.28 28.44 -2.13
CA GLY A 126 13.58 28.77 -2.72
C GLY A 126 14.49 27.55 -2.84
N ALA A 127 15.53 27.66 -3.68
CA ALA A 127 16.42 26.56 -4.02
C ALA A 127 17.27 26.04 -2.83
N ASP A 128 17.45 26.85 -1.79
CA ASP A 128 18.25 26.54 -0.60
C ASP A 128 17.39 26.10 0.60
N TYR A 129 16.19 25.56 0.35
CA TYR A 129 15.30 25.12 1.42
C TYR A 129 15.93 24.00 2.28
N THR A 130 15.48 23.87 3.52
CA THR A 130 15.92 22.80 4.43
C THR A 130 14.72 22.14 5.09
N LEU A 131 14.79 20.84 5.34
CA LEU A 131 13.73 20.12 6.05
C LEU A 131 13.92 20.22 7.56
N PRO A 132 12.85 20.42 8.36
CA PRO A 132 12.96 20.52 9.82
C PRO A 132 13.41 19.23 10.52
N ASN A 133 13.01 18.06 9.99
CA ASN A 133 13.35 16.76 10.58
C ASN A 133 13.61 15.70 9.48
N PRO A 134 14.73 15.81 8.73
CA PRO A 134 15.03 14.90 7.64
C PRO A 134 15.02 13.42 8.01
N PRO A 135 15.54 13.00 9.19
CA PRO A 135 15.53 11.60 9.58
C PRO A 135 14.14 10.99 9.65
N LYS A 136 13.04 11.73 9.79
CA LYS A 136 11.67 11.16 9.73
C LYS A 136 11.26 10.67 8.34
N PHE A 137 11.96 11.10 7.30
CA PHE A 137 11.59 10.84 5.91
C PHE A 137 12.62 9.97 5.20
N ALA A 138 12.19 9.32 4.12
CA ALA A 138 13.05 8.45 3.33
C ALA A 138 12.79 8.58 1.83
N VAL A 139 13.79 8.23 1.04
CA VAL A 139 13.67 8.04 -0.41
C VAL A 139 14.07 6.62 -0.80
N PHE A 140 13.41 6.09 -1.82
CA PHE A 140 13.57 4.71 -2.29
C PHE A 140 13.83 4.66 -3.79
N GLU A 141 14.75 3.79 -4.23
CA GLU A 141 14.89 3.43 -5.64
C GLU A 141 14.48 1.98 -5.84
N ASP A 142 13.19 1.77 -6.12
CA ASP A 142 12.58 0.43 -6.22
C ASP A 142 11.65 0.28 -7.42
N HIS A 143 11.07 1.36 -7.94
CA HIS A 143 10.02 1.30 -8.95
C HIS A 143 10.53 1.04 -10.36
N LEU A 144 11.48 1.86 -10.80
CA LEU A 144 12.00 1.90 -12.18
C LEU A 144 13.35 1.17 -12.30
N LEU A 145 13.80 0.47 -11.26
CA LEU A 145 15.11 -0.20 -11.22
C LEU A 145 15.31 -1.15 -12.42
N TYR A 146 14.31 -1.99 -12.70
CA TYR A 146 14.34 -2.98 -13.78
C TYR A 146 13.67 -2.50 -15.08
N ALA A 147 13.16 -1.27 -15.11
CA ALA A 147 12.35 -0.75 -16.21
C ALA A 147 13.09 -0.80 -17.55
N THR A 148 14.38 -0.47 -17.57
CA THR A 148 15.17 -0.42 -18.81
C THR A 148 15.33 -1.77 -19.51
N GLY A 149 15.10 -2.89 -18.80
CA GLY A 149 15.05 -4.23 -19.38
C GLY A 149 13.72 -4.58 -20.06
N VAL A 150 12.68 -3.77 -19.88
CA VAL A 150 11.34 -3.98 -20.46
C VAL A 150 11.21 -3.19 -21.77
N PRO A 151 10.78 -3.80 -22.90
CA PRO A 151 10.72 -3.14 -24.21
C PRO A 151 9.97 -1.81 -24.24
N ARG A 152 8.86 -1.71 -23.50
CA ARG A 152 8.04 -0.48 -23.41
C ARG A 152 8.79 0.71 -22.79
N PHE A 153 9.73 0.44 -21.89
CA PHE A 153 10.45 1.46 -21.13
C PHE A 153 11.83 1.77 -21.71
N GLY A 154 12.41 0.87 -22.51
CA GLY A 154 13.70 1.07 -23.18
C GLY A 154 13.89 2.44 -23.84
N PRO A 155 12.92 2.96 -24.63
CA PRO A 155 13.01 4.30 -25.25
C PRO A 155 13.12 5.48 -24.26
N PHE A 156 12.86 5.25 -22.97
CA PHE A 156 12.87 6.28 -21.92
C PHE A 156 14.03 6.11 -20.93
N ALA A 157 15.03 5.28 -21.24
CA ALA A 157 16.16 4.99 -20.33
C ALA A 157 16.84 6.27 -19.79
N ASP A 158 17.13 7.25 -20.64
CA ASP A 158 17.75 8.51 -20.22
C ASP A 158 16.87 9.31 -19.24
N LYS A 159 15.55 9.27 -19.44
CA LYS A 159 14.58 9.94 -18.55
C LYS A 159 14.46 9.21 -17.21
N ILE A 160 14.49 7.88 -17.24
CA ILE A 160 14.52 7.06 -16.02
C ILE A 160 15.79 7.37 -15.21
N GLN A 161 16.95 7.45 -15.87
CA GLN A 161 18.19 7.84 -15.21
C GLN A 161 18.11 9.26 -14.63
N THR A 162 17.49 10.20 -15.36
CA THR A 162 17.26 11.57 -14.85
C THR A 162 16.45 11.57 -13.55
N LEU A 163 15.41 10.73 -13.44
CA LEU A 163 14.61 10.64 -12.22
C LEU A 163 15.43 10.08 -11.03
N ARG A 164 16.28 9.08 -11.27
CA ARG A 164 17.20 8.54 -10.26
C ARG A 164 18.19 9.60 -9.78
N ASP A 165 18.81 10.31 -10.71
CA ASP A 165 19.76 11.39 -10.39
C ASP A 165 19.10 12.52 -9.58
N LEU A 166 17.85 12.88 -9.90
CA LEU A 166 17.08 13.89 -9.17
C LEU A 166 16.70 13.43 -7.75
N GLN A 167 16.43 12.13 -7.55
CA GLN A 167 16.26 11.60 -6.20
C GLN A 167 17.54 11.70 -5.38
N VAL A 168 18.69 11.32 -5.96
CA VAL A 168 19.99 11.45 -5.29
C VAL A 168 20.26 12.92 -4.93
N ALA A 169 19.98 13.85 -5.84
CA ALA A 169 20.12 15.28 -5.57
C ALA A 169 19.22 15.74 -4.41
N PHE A 170 17.95 15.33 -4.38
CA PHE A 170 17.05 15.61 -3.26
C PHE A 170 17.56 15.03 -1.94
N GLN A 171 18.02 13.78 -1.94
CA GLN A 171 18.55 13.12 -0.75
C GLN A 171 19.76 13.88 -0.20
N GLN A 172 20.73 14.22 -1.05
CA GLN A 172 21.93 14.97 -0.65
C GLN A 172 21.61 16.37 -0.15
N HIS A 173 20.63 17.03 -0.77
CA HIS A 173 20.18 18.37 -0.39
C HIS A 173 19.48 18.39 0.97
N THR A 174 18.67 17.36 1.26
CA THR A 174 17.77 17.35 2.43
C THR A 174 18.28 16.53 3.60
N GLY A 175 19.11 15.51 3.37
CA GLY A 175 19.62 14.60 4.40
C GLY A 175 18.61 13.56 4.89
N VAL A 176 17.53 13.29 4.14
CA VAL A 176 16.58 12.21 4.45
C VAL A 176 17.24 10.83 4.39
N ARG A 177 16.59 9.81 4.98
CA ARG A 177 17.07 8.42 4.90
C ARG A 177 17.19 7.97 3.45
N ASP A 178 18.28 7.29 3.14
CA ASP A 178 18.64 6.91 1.77
C ASP A 178 18.54 5.40 1.56
N TYR A 179 17.56 5.00 0.75
CA TYR A 179 17.41 3.65 0.25
C TYR A 179 17.53 3.60 -1.28
N SER A 180 18.44 4.39 -1.84
CA SER A 180 18.82 4.32 -3.25
C SER A 180 19.52 3.00 -3.58
N ALA A 181 19.43 2.57 -4.83
CA ALA A 181 20.03 1.31 -5.26
C ALA A 181 21.56 1.43 -5.29
N LYS A 182 22.24 0.33 -4.97
CA LYS A 182 23.71 0.22 -5.05
C LYS A 182 24.07 -0.92 -5.97
N ASP A 183 24.93 -0.63 -6.95
CA ASP A 183 25.35 -1.60 -7.97
C ASP A 183 24.17 -2.29 -8.69
N GLY A 184 23.07 -1.55 -8.90
CA GLY A 184 21.86 -2.03 -9.57
C GLY A 184 20.92 -2.85 -8.69
N VAL A 185 21.14 -2.89 -7.37
CA VAL A 185 20.32 -3.63 -6.40
C VAL A 185 19.66 -2.67 -5.41
N SER A 186 18.34 -2.73 -5.31
CA SER A 186 17.57 -1.97 -4.31
C SER A 186 17.73 -2.61 -2.91
N PRO A 187 17.75 -1.81 -1.83
CA PRO A 187 17.59 -2.32 -0.47
C PRO A 187 16.26 -3.07 -0.27
N GLY A 188 15.22 -2.71 -1.03
CA GLY A 188 13.91 -3.35 -0.99
C GLY A 188 12.79 -2.45 -1.49
N ILE A 189 11.61 -3.05 -1.61
CA ILE A 189 10.38 -2.33 -1.94
C ILE A 189 10.03 -1.41 -0.77
N CYS A 190 9.73 -0.14 -1.06
CA CYS A 190 9.60 0.94 -0.08
C CYS A 190 8.73 0.59 1.13
N HIS A 191 7.56 -0.02 0.93
CA HIS A 191 6.67 -0.40 2.04
C HIS A 191 7.23 -1.50 2.93
N GLN A 192 7.93 -2.48 2.33
CA GLN A 192 8.52 -3.58 3.07
C GLN A 192 9.64 -3.04 3.96
N VAL A 193 10.56 -2.27 3.37
CA VAL A 193 11.68 -1.67 4.10
C VAL A 193 11.19 -0.66 5.14
N ALA A 194 10.21 0.18 4.81
CA ALA A 194 9.67 1.14 5.78
C ALA A 194 9.07 0.45 7.01
N ARG A 195 8.29 -0.62 6.81
CA ARG A 195 7.77 -1.44 7.91
C ARG A 195 8.91 -2.08 8.70
N GLU A 196 9.90 -2.64 8.01
CA GLU A 196 11.06 -3.31 8.60
C GLU A 196 11.97 -2.38 9.37
N GLU A 197 11.99 -1.06 9.12
CA GLU A 197 13.03 -0.15 9.64
C GLU A 197 12.50 1.02 10.48
N PHE A 198 11.33 1.59 10.19
CA PHE A 198 10.93 2.85 10.85
C PHE A 198 9.43 3.15 10.98
N ILE A 199 8.53 2.21 10.66
CA ILE A 199 7.09 2.35 11.00
C ILE A 199 6.83 1.58 12.30
N ASP A 200 6.41 2.30 13.34
CA ASP A 200 6.15 1.77 14.67
C ASP A 200 4.67 1.94 15.07
N VAL A 201 4.29 1.34 16.21
CA VAL A 201 2.90 1.35 16.69
C VAL A 201 2.43 2.77 17.01
N GLY A 202 1.22 3.12 16.55
CA GLY A 202 0.60 4.43 16.78
C GLY A 202 1.15 5.55 15.89
N ASP A 203 2.05 5.24 14.96
CA ASP A 203 2.54 6.21 13.99
C ASP A 203 1.45 6.65 13.01
N PHE A 204 1.56 7.90 12.57
CA PHE A 204 0.87 8.41 11.39
C PHE A 204 1.87 8.67 10.27
N ILE A 205 1.85 7.81 9.24
CA ILE A 205 2.79 7.82 8.10
C ILE A 205 2.06 8.14 6.81
N GLN A 206 2.62 9.04 6.03
CA GLN A 206 2.14 9.32 4.67
C GLN A 206 3.29 9.28 3.68
N ALA A 207 3.04 8.74 2.49
CA ALA A 207 4.07 8.59 1.46
C ALA A 207 3.48 8.78 0.06
N THR A 208 4.33 8.91 -0.96
CA THR A 208 3.87 9.18 -2.33
C THR A 208 3.36 7.95 -3.10
N ASP A 209 3.16 6.83 -2.42
CA ASP A 209 2.68 5.59 -3.01
C ASP A 209 1.39 5.09 -2.33
N SER A 210 0.46 4.52 -3.10
CA SER A 210 -0.83 4.03 -2.63
C SER A 210 -0.76 2.89 -1.62
N HIS A 211 0.21 1.99 -1.75
CA HIS A 211 0.36 0.78 -0.94
C HIS A 211 1.05 1.03 0.40
N THR A 212 1.26 2.31 0.75
CA THR A 212 1.72 2.77 2.06
C THR A 212 0.86 2.21 3.19
N CYS A 213 -0.42 1.94 2.93
CA CYS A 213 -1.36 1.27 3.84
C CYS A 213 -0.86 -0.07 4.41
N MET A 214 0.10 -0.72 3.77
CA MET A 214 0.78 -1.91 4.29
C MET A 214 1.39 -1.72 5.69
N GLY A 215 1.78 -0.49 6.04
CA GLY A 215 2.31 -0.17 7.38
C GLY A 215 1.28 -0.36 8.51
N GLY A 216 -0.01 -0.38 8.20
CA GLY A 216 -1.05 -0.56 9.21
C GLY A 216 -1.09 -1.94 9.87
N ALA A 217 -0.35 -2.91 9.34
CA ALA A 217 -0.10 -4.17 10.02
C ALA A 217 0.63 -3.96 11.37
N SER A 218 1.42 -2.89 11.50
CA SER A 218 2.10 -2.49 12.74
C SER A 218 1.20 -1.71 13.72
N ASN A 219 -0.13 -1.70 13.52
CA ASN A 219 -1.06 -0.85 14.28
C ASN A 219 -0.72 0.64 14.17
N ALA A 220 -0.48 1.09 12.93
CA ALA A 220 -0.17 2.46 12.54
C ALA A 220 -1.19 2.97 11.51
N LEU A 221 -1.43 4.27 11.46
CA LEU A 221 -2.25 4.90 10.42
C LEU A 221 -1.34 5.24 9.24
N THR A 222 -1.51 4.56 8.11
CA THR A 222 -0.57 4.71 6.98
C THR A 222 -1.31 4.80 5.65
N TYR A 223 -1.05 5.80 4.80
CA TYR A 223 -1.66 5.84 3.47
C TYR A 223 -0.95 6.77 2.49
N GLY A 224 -1.20 6.52 1.20
CA GLY A 224 -0.63 7.28 0.10
C GLY A 224 -1.24 8.67 -0.08
N VAL A 225 -0.41 9.64 -0.48
CA VAL A 225 -0.78 11.01 -0.82
C VAL A 225 -0.08 11.49 -2.09
N GLY A 226 -0.58 12.57 -2.69
CA GLY A 226 0.06 13.17 -3.88
C GLY A 226 1.34 13.95 -3.52
N SER A 227 2.21 14.17 -4.50
CA SER A 227 3.50 14.85 -4.34
C SER A 227 3.40 16.25 -3.71
N THR A 228 2.34 17.03 -4.00
CA THR A 228 2.12 18.36 -3.38
C THR A 228 1.83 18.25 -1.89
N GLU A 229 1.02 17.27 -1.49
CA GLU A 229 0.70 17.02 -0.09
C GLU A 229 1.92 16.49 0.66
N TYR A 230 2.67 15.60 0.01
CA TYR A 230 3.92 15.09 0.55
C TYR A 230 4.98 16.21 0.70
N ALA A 231 5.09 17.13 -0.26
CA ALA A 231 5.93 18.32 -0.10
C ALA A 231 5.51 19.14 1.13
N ASN A 232 4.20 19.34 1.33
CA ASN A 232 3.70 20.03 2.52
C ASN A 232 4.08 19.31 3.81
N LEU A 233 3.82 18.00 3.95
CA LEU A 233 4.09 17.31 5.21
C LEU A 233 5.60 17.21 5.50
N VAL A 234 6.43 17.04 4.48
CA VAL A 234 7.89 16.94 4.66
C VAL A 234 8.51 18.27 5.09
N TYR A 235 7.97 19.41 4.63
CA TYR A 235 8.47 20.74 5.02
C TYR A 235 7.75 21.34 6.23
N ASN A 236 6.41 21.32 6.25
CA ASN A 236 5.59 21.93 7.29
C ASN A 236 5.23 20.98 8.45
N GLN A 237 5.61 19.70 8.38
CA GLN A 237 5.46 18.70 9.45
C GLN A 237 4.01 18.36 9.84
N PHE A 238 3.05 18.58 8.93
CA PHE A 238 1.66 18.22 9.15
C PHE A 238 0.97 17.71 7.88
N ALA A 239 -0.03 16.87 8.10
CA ALA A 239 -1.00 16.39 7.13
C ALA A 239 -2.33 17.14 7.31
N PHE A 240 -2.99 17.40 6.18
CA PHE A 240 -4.41 17.72 6.18
C PHE A 240 -5.20 16.40 6.19
N VAL A 241 -6.11 16.21 7.13
CA VAL A 241 -6.86 14.95 7.26
C VAL A 241 -8.35 15.25 7.28
N LYS A 242 -9.07 14.68 6.32
CA LYS A 242 -10.49 14.43 6.48
C LYS A 242 -10.61 13.07 7.16
N VAL A 243 -11.09 13.06 8.40
CA VAL A 243 -11.16 11.87 9.23
C VAL A 243 -12.06 10.85 8.52
N PRO A 244 -11.56 9.63 8.23
CA PRO A 244 -12.32 8.67 7.45
C PRO A 244 -13.38 7.99 8.30
N GLU A 245 -14.48 7.61 7.68
CA GLU A 245 -15.35 6.55 8.19
C GLU A 245 -14.56 5.24 8.34
N SER A 246 -15.05 4.29 9.13
CA SER A 246 -14.38 2.99 9.32
C SER A 246 -15.30 1.80 9.07
N ILE A 247 -14.72 0.69 8.65
CA ILE A 247 -15.36 -0.63 8.51
C ILE A 247 -14.51 -1.67 9.24
N ARG A 248 -15.15 -2.56 10.00
CA ARG A 248 -14.46 -3.54 10.85
C ARG A 248 -14.64 -4.95 10.30
N PHE A 249 -13.54 -5.69 10.19
CA PHE A 249 -13.52 -7.12 9.89
C PHE A 249 -13.03 -7.91 11.12
N GLU A 250 -13.95 -8.60 11.78
CA GLU A 250 -13.70 -9.49 12.91
C GLU A 250 -13.35 -10.89 12.38
N LEU A 251 -12.07 -11.23 12.41
CA LEU A 251 -11.56 -12.53 11.98
C LEU A 251 -11.81 -13.56 13.09
N THR A 252 -12.29 -14.74 12.71
CA THR A 252 -12.55 -15.88 13.60
C THR A 252 -12.04 -17.17 12.97
N GLY A 253 -11.75 -18.20 13.78
CA GLY A 253 -11.21 -19.47 13.28
C GLY A 253 -9.74 -19.34 12.86
N SER A 254 -9.29 -20.25 11.99
CA SER A 254 -7.93 -20.29 11.45
C SER A 254 -7.92 -20.75 10.00
N LEU A 255 -7.02 -20.21 9.17
CA LEU A 255 -6.96 -20.57 7.77
C LEU A 255 -6.59 -22.04 7.55
N ASN A 256 -7.20 -22.65 6.54
CA ASN A 256 -6.76 -23.94 6.02
C ASN A 256 -5.31 -23.83 5.50
N PRO A 257 -4.46 -24.88 5.63
CA PRO A 257 -3.09 -24.88 5.10
C PRO A 257 -2.94 -24.60 3.59
N GLY A 258 -4.03 -24.71 2.81
CA GLY A 258 -4.09 -24.34 1.40
C GLY A 258 -4.36 -22.84 1.13
N CYS A 259 -4.63 -22.06 2.18
CA CYS A 259 -5.04 -20.65 2.10
C CYS A 259 -4.04 -19.74 2.82
N THR A 260 -4.08 -18.46 2.44
CA THR A 260 -3.28 -17.36 3.01
C THR A 260 -4.19 -16.14 3.24
N ALA A 261 -3.68 -15.10 3.89
CA ALA A 261 -4.33 -13.79 3.99
C ALA A 261 -4.63 -13.18 2.61
N LYS A 262 -3.91 -13.60 1.55
CA LYS A 262 -4.27 -13.24 0.18
C LYS A 262 -5.67 -13.73 -0.19
N ASP A 263 -6.04 -14.95 0.19
CA ASP A 263 -7.38 -15.49 -0.07
C ASP A 263 -8.43 -14.75 0.79
N VAL A 264 -8.09 -14.35 2.01
CA VAL A 264 -8.97 -13.52 2.86
C VAL A 264 -9.26 -12.16 2.22
N ILE A 265 -8.22 -11.45 1.75
CA ILE A 265 -8.43 -10.11 1.17
C ILE A 265 -9.08 -10.17 -0.21
N LEU A 266 -8.84 -11.23 -1.00
CA LEU A 266 -9.59 -11.50 -2.24
C LEU A 266 -11.08 -11.77 -1.96
N HIS A 267 -11.40 -12.47 -0.87
CA HIS A 267 -12.78 -12.66 -0.43
C HIS A 267 -13.43 -11.31 -0.08
N ILE A 268 -12.72 -10.45 0.66
CA ILE A 268 -13.20 -9.12 1.03
C ILE A 268 -13.40 -8.23 -0.22
N LEU A 269 -12.45 -8.28 -1.17
CA LEU A 269 -12.56 -7.59 -2.45
C LEU A 269 -13.83 -7.98 -3.21
N TRP A 270 -14.09 -9.28 -3.30
CA TRP A 270 -15.23 -9.81 -4.05
C TRP A 270 -16.58 -9.51 -3.39
N HIS A 271 -16.67 -9.65 -2.06
CA HIS A 271 -17.94 -9.60 -1.34
C HIS A 271 -18.29 -8.25 -0.71
N TYR A 272 -17.31 -7.36 -0.54
CA TYR A 272 -17.52 -6.05 0.11
C TYR A 272 -17.06 -4.91 -0.81
N ALA A 273 -15.79 -4.93 -1.24
CA ALA A 273 -15.27 -3.83 -2.04
C ALA A 273 -15.95 -3.69 -3.41
N LYS A 274 -16.35 -4.82 -4.02
CA LYS A 274 -17.17 -4.84 -5.25
C LYS A 274 -18.48 -4.06 -5.12
N HIS A 275 -19.01 -3.93 -3.90
CA HIS A 275 -20.24 -3.19 -3.59
C HIS A 275 -19.96 -1.76 -3.08
N SER A 276 -18.69 -1.35 -3.08
CA SER A 276 -18.21 -0.07 -2.54
C SER A 276 -18.37 0.07 -1.02
N ASP A 277 -18.53 -1.03 -0.28
CA ASP A 277 -18.68 -1.01 1.18
C ASP A 277 -17.42 -0.54 1.91
N THR A 278 -16.26 -0.55 1.24
CA THR A 278 -14.96 -0.14 1.80
C THR A 278 -14.50 1.23 1.29
N LEU A 279 -15.26 1.89 0.40
CA LEU A 279 -14.85 3.10 -0.32
C LEU A 279 -14.48 4.26 0.64
N ASP A 280 -13.24 4.74 0.55
CA ASP A 280 -12.65 5.83 1.35
C ASP A 280 -12.74 5.61 2.89
N ARG A 281 -12.97 4.37 3.33
CA ARG A 281 -13.02 3.98 4.75
C ARG A 281 -11.66 3.51 5.25
N SER A 282 -11.42 3.59 6.56
CA SER A 282 -10.39 2.79 7.23
C SER A 282 -10.88 1.37 7.40
N MET A 283 -10.18 0.39 6.83
CA MET A 283 -10.45 -1.03 7.06
C MET A 283 -9.71 -1.49 8.33
N GLU A 284 -10.45 -1.78 9.39
CA GLU A 284 -9.86 -2.25 10.65
C GLU A 284 -10.04 -3.76 10.77
N PHE A 285 -8.95 -4.47 11.05
CA PHE A 285 -8.92 -5.93 11.18
C PHE A 285 -8.62 -6.32 12.61
N GLY A 286 -9.42 -7.23 13.16
CA GLY A 286 -9.16 -7.77 14.49
C GLY A 286 -9.94 -9.04 14.74
N GLY A 287 -10.30 -9.27 16.01
CA GLY A 287 -10.97 -10.49 16.43
C GLY A 287 -10.00 -11.64 16.73
N PRO A 288 -10.50 -12.72 17.36
CA PRO A 288 -9.66 -13.78 17.90
C PRO A 288 -8.87 -14.55 16.82
N GLY A 289 -9.38 -14.59 15.59
CA GLY A 289 -8.70 -15.24 14.46
C GLY A 289 -7.45 -14.49 13.99
N LEU A 290 -7.33 -13.18 14.26
CA LEU A 290 -6.15 -12.39 13.86
C LEU A 290 -4.85 -12.91 14.51
N ALA A 291 -4.94 -13.47 15.71
CA ALA A 291 -3.80 -14.09 16.40
C ALA A 291 -3.22 -15.31 15.66
N SER A 292 -3.98 -15.90 14.71
CA SER A 292 -3.49 -16.97 13.82
C SER A 292 -2.83 -16.45 12.53
N ILE A 293 -2.91 -15.15 12.28
CA ILE A 293 -2.36 -14.47 11.10
C ILE A 293 -1.06 -13.76 11.51
N SER A 294 0.05 -14.16 10.89
CA SER A 294 1.36 -13.58 11.15
C SER A 294 1.44 -12.09 10.77
N MET A 295 2.49 -11.40 11.20
CA MET A 295 2.68 -9.98 10.87
C MET A 295 2.89 -9.75 9.36
N ASP A 296 3.52 -10.70 8.66
CA ASP A 296 3.63 -10.67 7.21
C ASP A 296 2.26 -10.84 6.55
N GLU A 297 1.45 -11.79 7.00
CA GLU A 297 0.12 -12.01 6.45
C GLU A 297 -0.84 -10.85 6.78
N ARG A 298 -0.70 -10.19 7.94
CA ARG A 298 -1.38 -8.92 8.25
C ARG A 298 -0.98 -7.81 7.28
N ALA A 299 0.29 -7.74 6.92
CA ALA A 299 0.75 -6.79 5.91
C ALA A 299 0.12 -7.06 4.54
N THR A 300 -0.15 -8.32 4.18
CA THR A 300 -0.93 -8.66 2.98
C THR A 300 -2.35 -8.07 3.04
N LEU A 301 -3.05 -8.20 4.18
CA LEU A 301 -4.39 -7.62 4.38
C LEU A 301 -4.37 -6.09 4.22
N CYS A 302 -3.46 -5.42 4.93
CA CYS A 302 -3.39 -3.95 4.92
C CYS A 302 -2.90 -3.38 3.58
N ASN A 303 -1.96 -4.06 2.91
CA ASN A 303 -1.45 -3.65 1.60
C ASN A 303 -2.59 -3.56 0.57
N MET A 304 -3.43 -4.60 0.50
CA MET A 304 -4.51 -4.67 -0.48
C MET A 304 -5.77 -3.86 -0.11
N ALA A 305 -5.76 -3.13 1.01
CA ALA A 305 -6.83 -2.17 1.34
C ALA A 305 -7.02 -1.11 0.24
N THR A 306 -5.94 -0.71 -0.45
CA THR A 306 -6.05 0.26 -1.56
C THR A 306 -6.83 -0.30 -2.75
N GLU A 307 -6.71 -1.61 -3.04
CA GLU A 307 -7.54 -2.27 -4.06
C GLU A 307 -9.00 -2.37 -3.64
N CYS A 308 -9.29 -2.39 -2.34
CA CYS A 308 -10.65 -2.27 -1.81
C CYS A 308 -11.20 -0.83 -1.94
N SER A 309 -10.49 0.08 -2.60
CA SER A 309 -10.79 1.52 -2.61
C SER A 309 -10.88 2.13 -1.21
N ALA A 310 -10.31 1.47 -0.20
CA ALA A 310 -10.24 1.96 1.15
C ALA A 310 -9.13 3.00 1.30
N LYS A 311 -9.26 3.83 2.33
CA LYS A 311 -8.23 4.81 2.68
C LYS A 311 -6.95 4.14 3.15
N THR A 312 -7.09 3.12 3.99
CA THR A 312 -6.02 2.37 4.65
C THR A 312 -6.55 1.03 5.16
N GLY A 313 -5.65 0.12 5.52
CA GLY A 313 -5.93 -1.00 6.41
C GLY A 313 -5.17 -0.84 7.72
N ILE A 314 -5.72 -1.28 8.86
CA ILE A 314 -5.08 -1.24 10.18
C ILE A 314 -5.42 -2.52 10.95
N CYS A 315 -4.43 -3.19 11.53
CA CYS A 315 -4.66 -4.36 12.39
C CYS A 315 -4.65 -3.99 13.88
N ASP A 316 -5.43 -4.72 14.68
CA ASP A 316 -5.26 -4.74 16.13
C ASP A 316 -3.82 -5.22 16.47
N PRO A 317 -3.18 -4.61 17.48
CA PRO A 317 -1.88 -5.05 17.94
C PRO A 317 -2.01 -6.20 18.95
N ASP A 318 -1.03 -7.12 18.95
CA ASP A 318 -0.95 -8.23 19.89
C ASP A 318 0.52 -8.64 20.16
N GLN A 319 0.72 -9.82 20.76
CA GLN A 319 2.06 -10.32 21.05
C GLN A 319 2.92 -10.50 19.79
N LEU A 320 2.34 -10.92 18.67
CA LEU A 320 3.08 -11.06 17.40
C LEU A 320 3.58 -9.71 16.91
N THR A 321 2.82 -8.62 17.15
CA THR A 321 3.29 -7.26 16.87
C THR A 321 4.53 -6.89 17.68
N ILE A 322 4.56 -7.24 18.96
CA ILE A 322 5.71 -6.99 19.84
C ILE A 322 6.92 -7.79 19.37
N ASP A 323 6.76 -9.10 19.20
CA ASP A 323 7.85 -10.01 18.86
C ASP A 323 8.49 -9.60 17.52
N TRP A 324 7.65 -9.32 16.51
CA TRP A 324 8.12 -8.92 15.18
C TRP A 324 8.88 -7.58 15.18
N LEU A 325 8.43 -6.59 15.97
CA LEU A 325 9.11 -5.31 16.12
C LEU A 325 10.42 -5.45 16.88
N MET A 326 10.44 -6.20 17.98
CA MET A 326 11.66 -6.39 18.79
C MET A 326 12.79 -7.10 18.04
N GLU A 327 12.46 -7.99 17.11
CA GLU A 327 13.45 -8.61 16.21
C GLU A 327 14.13 -7.61 15.27
N ARG A 328 13.50 -6.46 15.01
CA ARG A 328 13.90 -5.48 13.98
C ARG A 328 14.25 -4.10 14.55
N ARG A 329 13.93 -3.84 15.81
CA ARG A 329 14.12 -2.55 16.49
C ARG A 329 14.96 -2.76 17.74
N GLU A 330 16.27 -2.58 17.60
CA GLU A 330 17.22 -2.76 18.72
C GLU A 330 16.96 -1.79 19.89
N ASP A 331 16.29 -0.66 19.64
CA ASP A 331 16.01 0.39 20.61
C ASP A 331 14.61 0.31 21.25
N LEU A 332 13.76 -0.64 20.83
CA LEU A 332 12.43 -0.83 21.39
C LEU A 332 12.41 -1.95 22.43
N SER A 333 11.73 -1.69 23.54
CA SER A 333 11.39 -2.71 24.54
C SER A 333 9.93 -3.10 24.41
N GLU A 334 9.58 -4.30 24.88
CA GLU A 334 8.19 -4.78 24.95
C GLU A 334 7.27 -3.74 25.63
N ASP A 335 7.67 -3.20 26.77
CA ASP A 335 6.87 -2.21 27.51
C ASP A 335 6.62 -0.94 26.67
N LYS A 336 7.63 -0.45 25.95
CA LYS A 336 7.51 0.72 25.06
C LYS A 336 6.52 0.44 23.94
N ILE A 337 6.65 -0.71 23.28
CA ILE A 337 5.76 -1.12 22.17
C ILE A 337 4.32 -1.28 22.69
N ARG A 338 4.12 -2.05 23.77
CA ARG A 338 2.80 -2.32 24.35
C ARG A 338 2.11 -1.06 24.82
N SER A 339 2.86 -0.09 25.37
CA SER A 339 2.30 1.19 25.81
C SER A 339 1.82 2.07 24.65
N ALA A 340 2.31 1.84 23.44
CA ALA A 340 1.94 2.58 22.24
C ALA A 340 0.73 1.98 21.51
N PHE A 341 0.27 0.78 21.90
CA PHE A 341 -0.87 0.10 21.29
C PHE A 341 -2.10 1.00 21.22
N VAL A 342 -2.70 1.07 20.03
CA VAL A 342 -3.94 1.77 19.79
C VAL A 342 -5.04 0.76 19.50
N TYR A 343 -6.00 0.67 20.41
CA TYR A 343 -7.24 -0.09 20.24
C TYR A 343 -8.40 0.87 20.03
N ALA A 344 -9.41 0.49 19.24
CA ALA A 344 -10.69 1.19 19.19
C ALA A 344 -11.35 1.22 20.58
N ASP A 345 -12.16 2.24 20.86
CA ASP A 345 -13.00 2.26 22.06
C ASP A 345 -14.11 1.19 21.99
N PRO A 346 -14.56 0.64 23.13
CA PRO A 346 -15.66 -0.33 23.16
C PRO A 346 -16.98 0.18 22.57
N ASP A 347 -17.20 1.50 22.59
CA ASP A 347 -18.37 2.20 22.03
C ASP A 347 -18.08 2.91 20.70
N ALA A 348 -16.94 2.60 20.05
CA ALA A 348 -16.60 3.14 18.73
C ALA A 348 -17.66 2.74 17.68
N HIS A 349 -18.02 3.71 16.83
CA HIS A 349 -18.96 3.51 15.74
C HIS A 349 -18.21 3.18 14.44
N TYR A 350 -18.71 2.18 13.69
CA TYR A 350 -18.20 1.82 12.36
C TYR A 350 -19.30 2.04 11.32
N ASP A 351 -19.18 3.10 10.51
CA ASP A 351 -20.18 3.47 9.50
C ASP A 351 -20.34 2.39 8.43
N GLY A 352 -19.25 1.70 8.08
CA GLY A 352 -19.27 0.55 7.17
C GLY A 352 -19.73 -0.76 7.83
N GLY A 353 -20.04 -0.74 9.11
CA GLY A 353 -20.45 -1.91 9.90
C GLY A 353 -19.29 -2.76 10.42
N VAL A 354 -19.67 -3.78 11.20
CA VAL A 354 -18.78 -4.81 11.74
C VAL A 354 -19.14 -6.15 11.12
N HIS A 355 -18.18 -6.78 10.43
CA HIS A 355 -18.39 -7.98 9.63
C HIS A 355 -17.51 -9.11 10.14
N THR A 356 -18.09 -10.28 10.40
CA THR A 356 -17.34 -11.46 10.81
C THR A 356 -16.85 -12.23 9.59
N ILE A 357 -15.54 -12.46 9.50
CA ILE A 357 -14.93 -13.34 8.50
C ILE A 357 -14.49 -14.63 9.21
N ASN A 358 -15.12 -15.74 8.87
CA ASN A 358 -14.72 -17.05 9.37
C ASN A 358 -13.59 -17.61 8.50
N LEU A 359 -12.38 -17.68 9.04
CA LEU A 359 -11.19 -18.16 8.35
C LEU A 359 -11.27 -19.66 8.02
N ASP A 360 -12.04 -20.45 8.78
CA ASP A 360 -12.17 -21.91 8.58
C ASP A 360 -12.84 -22.26 7.25
N VAL A 361 -13.63 -21.34 6.68
CA VAL A 361 -14.40 -21.54 5.44
C VAL A 361 -13.82 -20.80 4.25
N ILE A 362 -12.71 -20.06 4.44
CA ILE A 362 -11.99 -19.41 3.34
C ILE A 362 -11.39 -20.50 2.45
N ARG A 363 -11.68 -20.40 1.16
CA ARG A 363 -11.23 -21.32 0.11
C ARG A 363 -10.17 -20.66 -0.75
N PRO A 364 -9.23 -21.43 -1.34
CA PRO A 364 -8.27 -20.90 -2.30
C PRO A 364 -9.00 -20.21 -3.47
N MET A 365 -8.60 -18.99 -3.79
CA MET A 365 -9.29 -18.18 -4.79
C MET A 365 -8.35 -17.33 -5.63
N VAL A 366 -8.89 -16.80 -6.72
CA VAL A 366 -8.21 -15.87 -7.61
C VAL A 366 -9.04 -14.62 -7.86
N ALA A 367 -8.38 -13.51 -8.22
CA ALA A 367 -9.04 -12.45 -8.98
C ALA A 367 -8.83 -12.71 -10.47
N HIS A 368 -9.90 -12.94 -11.23
CA HIS A 368 -9.84 -13.24 -12.65
C HIS A 368 -9.77 -11.96 -13.53
N PRO A 369 -9.23 -12.03 -14.76
CA PRO A 369 -8.99 -10.85 -15.59
C PRO A 369 -10.24 -10.27 -16.27
N GLY A 370 -11.44 -10.58 -15.76
CA GLY A 370 -12.71 -10.21 -16.40
C GLY A 370 -13.01 -11.00 -17.67
N ASN A 371 -13.96 -10.49 -18.44
CA ASN A 371 -14.34 -10.95 -19.78
C ASN A 371 -14.71 -9.70 -20.62
N PRO A 372 -13.76 -9.13 -21.39
CA PRO A 372 -14.00 -7.92 -22.17
C PRO A 372 -15.15 -8.04 -23.19
N ASP A 373 -15.36 -9.23 -23.76
CA ASP A 373 -16.45 -9.50 -24.71
C ASP A 373 -17.84 -9.38 -24.07
N GLU A 374 -17.91 -9.57 -22.74
CA GLU A 374 -19.12 -9.40 -21.93
C GLU A 374 -19.13 -8.05 -21.19
N GLY A 375 -18.19 -7.15 -21.49
CA GLY A 375 -18.08 -5.84 -20.85
C GLY A 375 -17.59 -5.87 -19.41
N VAL A 376 -17.00 -6.98 -18.96
CA VAL A 376 -16.42 -7.10 -17.61
C VAL A 376 -14.91 -6.81 -17.69
N PRO A 377 -14.45 -5.63 -17.25
CA PRO A 377 -13.02 -5.30 -17.28
C PRO A 377 -12.24 -6.12 -16.25
N SER A 378 -10.92 -6.21 -16.46
CA SER A 378 -10.01 -6.77 -15.46
C SER A 378 -9.94 -5.86 -14.24
N ASP A 379 -10.27 -6.41 -13.07
CA ASP A 379 -10.38 -5.69 -11.81
C ASP A 379 -10.07 -6.64 -10.63
N PRO A 380 -9.36 -6.19 -9.58
CA PRO A 380 -9.06 -7.02 -8.40
C PRO A 380 -10.29 -7.56 -7.65
N THR A 381 -11.47 -6.95 -7.84
CA THR A 381 -12.74 -7.37 -7.22
C THR A 381 -13.41 -8.57 -7.94
N ASN A 382 -12.84 -9.04 -9.04
CA ASN A 382 -13.33 -10.17 -9.82
C ASN A 382 -12.95 -11.52 -9.17
N GLY A 383 -13.43 -11.79 -7.94
CA GLY A 383 -13.15 -13.03 -7.22
C GLY A 383 -13.78 -14.27 -7.87
N ALA A 384 -13.05 -15.39 -7.82
CA ALA A 384 -13.54 -16.71 -8.20
C ALA A 384 -12.83 -17.81 -7.38
N TYR A 385 -13.56 -18.85 -6.97
CA TYR A 385 -12.96 -20.01 -6.32
C TYR A 385 -12.25 -20.90 -7.35
N ILE A 386 -11.07 -21.41 -7.00
CA ILE A 386 -10.23 -22.15 -7.96
C ILE A 386 -10.90 -23.46 -8.42
N ASP A 387 -11.61 -24.14 -7.54
CA ASP A 387 -12.35 -25.38 -7.84
C ASP A 387 -13.61 -25.15 -8.71
N GLU A 388 -14.02 -23.89 -8.90
CA GLU A 388 -15.13 -23.48 -9.77
C GLU A 388 -14.63 -22.82 -11.08
N LEU A 389 -13.33 -22.55 -11.20
CA LEU A 389 -12.71 -21.80 -12.30
C LEU A 389 -12.59 -22.61 -13.61
N GLY A 390 -12.58 -23.94 -13.51
CA GLY A 390 -12.23 -24.82 -14.62
C GLY A 390 -10.72 -24.86 -14.91
N ASP A 391 -10.34 -25.48 -16.03
CA ASP A 391 -8.93 -25.62 -16.41
C ASP A 391 -8.41 -24.37 -17.11
N VAL A 392 -7.59 -23.59 -16.40
CA VAL A 392 -6.89 -22.41 -16.95
C VAL A 392 -5.40 -22.66 -17.01
N LYS A 393 -4.86 -22.92 -18.20
CA LYS A 393 -3.41 -23.03 -18.43
C LYS A 393 -2.72 -21.70 -18.20
N ILE A 394 -1.48 -21.76 -17.74
CA ILE A 394 -0.64 -20.58 -17.51
C ILE A 394 0.62 -20.63 -18.37
N ASP A 395 1.15 -19.46 -18.69
CA ASP A 395 2.45 -19.28 -19.34
C ASP A 395 3.47 -18.67 -18.36
N ILE A 396 3.00 -17.90 -17.37
CA ILE A 396 3.86 -17.20 -16.41
C ILE A 396 3.31 -17.38 -15.00
N ALA A 397 4.18 -17.76 -14.07
CA ALA A 397 3.94 -17.72 -12.64
C ALA A 397 4.85 -16.65 -12.00
N TYR A 398 4.26 -15.62 -11.39
CA TYR A 398 5.02 -14.53 -10.77
C TYR A 398 4.74 -14.44 -9.26
N ALA A 399 5.72 -14.86 -8.47
CA ALA A 399 5.77 -14.77 -7.02
C ALA A 399 6.62 -13.56 -6.58
N GLY A 400 6.26 -12.89 -5.48
CA GLY A 400 6.90 -11.65 -5.04
C GLY A 400 6.02 -10.39 -5.16
N SER A 401 6.66 -9.21 -5.14
CA SER A 401 6.11 -7.85 -4.90
C SER A 401 5.93 -7.50 -3.42
N CYS A 402 5.53 -6.25 -3.11
CA CYS A 402 5.25 -5.82 -1.73
C CYS A 402 4.18 -6.67 -1.04
N THR A 403 3.25 -7.24 -1.80
CA THR A 403 2.18 -8.08 -1.25
C THR A 403 2.65 -9.48 -0.89
N ALA A 404 3.66 -10.02 -1.58
CA ALA A 404 4.00 -11.45 -1.51
C ALA A 404 5.51 -11.74 -1.61
N GLY A 405 6.35 -10.82 -1.14
CA GLY A 405 7.81 -10.93 -1.16
C GLY A 405 8.45 -10.94 0.23
N LYS A 406 7.70 -11.39 1.26
CA LYS A 406 8.05 -11.31 2.68
C LYS A 406 8.56 -12.65 3.20
N ASP A 407 8.98 -12.72 4.46
CA ASP A 407 9.61 -13.92 5.03
C ASP A 407 8.67 -15.14 4.94
N ASP A 408 7.40 -14.97 5.31
CA ASP A 408 6.41 -16.04 5.27
C ASP A 408 6.05 -16.47 3.83
N ASP A 409 6.00 -15.54 2.89
CA ASP A 409 5.74 -15.86 1.48
C ASP A 409 6.83 -16.77 0.92
N PHE A 410 8.09 -16.47 1.25
CA PHE A 410 9.24 -17.28 0.85
C PHE A 410 9.21 -18.67 1.50
N ALA A 411 8.76 -18.76 2.76
CA ALA A 411 8.53 -20.05 3.40
C ALA A 411 7.44 -20.87 2.66
N TYR A 412 6.35 -20.23 2.24
CA TYR A 412 5.31 -20.88 1.43
C TYR A 412 5.85 -21.34 0.07
N TYR A 413 6.62 -20.50 -0.62
CA TYR A 413 7.24 -20.85 -1.88
C TYR A 413 8.19 -22.04 -1.74
N ALA A 414 9.03 -22.04 -0.71
CA ALA A 414 9.97 -23.12 -0.43
C ALA A 414 9.24 -24.42 -0.09
N MET A 415 8.17 -24.37 0.70
CA MET A 415 7.35 -25.54 1.03
C MET A 415 6.78 -26.21 -0.23
N VAL A 416 6.13 -25.44 -1.11
CA VAL A 416 5.53 -25.98 -2.34
C VAL A 416 6.60 -26.50 -3.29
N THR A 417 7.70 -25.75 -3.45
CA THR A 417 8.83 -26.15 -4.31
C THR A 417 9.48 -27.43 -3.83
N LYS A 418 9.68 -27.58 -2.51
CA LYS A 418 10.24 -28.79 -1.93
C LYS A 418 9.35 -29.99 -2.22
N ALA A 419 8.04 -29.86 -2.01
CA ALA A 419 7.11 -30.95 -2.28
C ALA A 419 7.12 -31.37 -3.77
N ALA A 420 7.21 -30.41 -4.70
CA ALA A 420 7.32 -30.69 -6.12
C ALA A 420 8.61 -31.45 -6.46
N LEU A 421 9.77 -30.98 -5.96
CA LEU A 421 11.05 -31.64 -6.19
C LEU A 421 11.11 -33.04 -5.57
N ASP A 422 10.56 -33.24 -4.37
CA ASP A 422 10.48 -34.54 -3.71
C ASP A 422 9.64 -35.54 -4.53
N ALA A 423 8.64 -35.06 -5.29
CA ALA A 423 7.86 -35.83 -6.26
C ALA A 423 8.53 -35.98 -7.65
N GLY A 424 9.74 -35.44 -7.83
CA GLY A 424 10.47 -35.48 -9.10
C GLY A 424 9.96 -34.48 -10.15
N LEU A 425 9.23 -33.45 -9.74
CA LEU A 425 8.71 -32.39 -10.61
C LEU A 425 9.61 -31.14 -10.57
N THR A 426 9.69 -30.45 -11.70
CA THR A 426 10.23 -29.09 -11.82
C THR A 426 9.13 -28.17 -12.36
N VAL A 427 9.41 -26.87 -12.50
CA VAL A 427 8.50 -25.94 -13.18
C VAL A 427 8.04 -26.56 -14.52
N ALA A 428 6.75 -26.48 -14.80
CA ALA A 428 6.13 -27.17 -15.93
C ALA A 428 6.66 -26.67 -17.28
N ASP A 429 6.74 -27.57 -18.26
CA ASP A 429 7.18 -27.23 -19.61
C ASP A 429 6.36 -26.08 -20.21
N GLY A 430 7.04 -25.03 -20.65
CA GLY A 430 6.41 -23.84 -21.24
C GLY A 430 5.97 -22.77 -20.22
N VAL A 431 6.16 -23.00 -18.91
CA VAL A 431 5.90 -22.00 -17.88
C VAL A 431 7.19 -21.30 -17.47
N ASP A 432 7.17 -19.97 -17.47
CA ASP A 432 8.20 -19.17 -16.81
C ASP A 432 7.80 -18.89 -15.35
N CYS A 433 8.62 -19.32 -14.40
CA CYS A 433 8.41 -19.04 -12.97
C CYS A 433 9.44 -18.05 -12.43
N TYR A 434 8.95 -16.96 -11.81
CA TYR A 434 9.77 -15.94 -11.18
C TYR A 434 9.41 -15.80 -9.70
N ILE A 435 10.43 -15.61 -8.85
CA ILE A 435 10.25 -15.18 -7.45
C ILE A 435 11.06 -13.89 -7.24
N GLN A 436 10.40 -12.82 -6.79
CA GLN A 436 11.04 -11.56 -6.45
C GLN A 436 11.08 -11.32 -4.94
N PHE A 437 12.27 -10.97 -4.42
CA PHE A 437 12.46 -10.60 -3.03
C PHE A 437 11.79 -9.25 -2.70
N GLY A 438 11.15 -9.14 -1.53
CA GLY A 438 10.57 -7.88 -1.06
C GLY A 438 11.62 -6.92 -0.50
N SER A 439 12.68 -7.46 0.13
CA SER A 439 13.81 -6.68 0.66
C SER A 439 15.09 -7.50 0.68
N LYS A 440 16.22 -6.83 0.93
CA LYS A 440 17.51 -7.49 1.15
C LYS A 440 17.46 -8.41 2.38
N ALA A 441 16.73 -8.04 3.44
CA ALA A 441 16.59 -8.87 4.63
C ALA A 441 15.94 -10.23 4.31
N VAL A 442 14.88 -10.22 3.50
CA VAL A 442 14.21 -11.44 3.00
C VAL A 442 15.16 -12.26 2.12
N LYS A 443 15.93 -11.61 1.24
CA LYS A 443 16.93 -12.30 0.42
C LYS A 443 17.97 -13.02 1.28
N ASP A 444 18.52 -12.31 2.27
CA ASP A 444 19.53 -12.86 3.17
C ASP A 444 18.94 -14.02 4.02
N LEU A 445 17.66 -13.96 4.40
CA LEU A 445 16.95 -15.07 5.04
C LEU A 445 16.83 -16.30 4.12
N SER A 446 16.40 -16.07 2.88
CA SER A 446 16.25 -17.12 1.87
C SER A 446 17.57 -17.84 1.57
N GLU A 447 18.68 -17.09 1.49
CA GLU A 447 20.03 -17.63 1.37
C GLU A 447 20.41 -18.51 2.57
N ARG A 448 20.21 -18.02 3.79
CA ARG A 448 20.52 -18.77 5.03
C ARG A 448 19.75 -20.09 5.14
N ASN A 449 18.51 -20.11 4.67
CA ASN A 449 17.67 -21.31 4.69
C ASN A 449 17.93 -22.27 3.50
N GLY A 450 18.82 -21.92 2.57
CA GLY A 450 19.09 -22.71 1.36
C GLY A 450 17.93 -22.69 0.35
N TRP A 451 16.99 -21.76 0.48
CA TRP A 451 15.83 -21.67 -0.42
C TRP A 451 16.24 -21.23 -1.82
N ASN A 452 17.29 -20.41 -1.96
CA ASN A 452 17.78 -20.00 -3.28
C ASN A 452 18.19 -21.19 -4.15
N ASP A 453 18.95 -22.13 -3.58
CA ASP A 453 19.39 -23.35 -4.28
C ASP A 453 18.20 -24.27 -4.59
N LEU A 454 17.24 -24.35 -3.66
CA LEU A 454 15.99 -25.09 -3.85
C LEU A 454 15.18 -24.57 -5.04
N PHE A 455 14.99 -23.25 -5.12
CA PHE A 455 14.28 -22.59 -6.21
C PHE A 455 15.00 -22.77 -7.55
N ALA A 456 16.32 -22.60 -7.56
CA ALA A 456 17.13 -22.78 -8.75
C ALA A 456 17.06 -24.24 -9.27
N ALA A 457 17.12 -25.23 -8.37
CA ALA A 457 16.99 -26.65 -8.73
C ALA A 457 15.63 -26.98 -9.38
N ALA A 458 14.58 -26.24 -9.03
CA ALA A 458 13.25 -26.39 -9.59
C ALA A 458 13.04 -25.63 -10.92
N GLY A 459 14.01 -24.83 -11.37
CA GLY A 459 13.92 -24.01 -12.58
C GLY A 459 13.31 -22.62 -12.37
N VAL A 460 13.21 -22.16 -11.12
CA VAL A 460 12.66 -20.84 -10.78
C VAL A 460 13.72 -19.75 -10.97
N LYS A 461 13.31 -18.60 -11.51
CA LYS A 461 14.16 -17.43 -11.74
C LYS A 461 14.01 -16.43 -10.58
N LEU A 462 15.08 -16.23 -9.82
CA LEU A 462 15.08 -15.26 -8.72
C LEU A 462 15.36 -13.85 -9.23
N ILE A 463 14.63 -12.87 -8.69
CA ILE A 463 14.78 -11.44 -9.00
C ILE A 463 15.12 -10.71 -7.70
N ASP A 464 16.18 -9.89 -7.76
CA ASP A 464 16.56 -9.02 -6.66
C ASP A 464 15.44 -8.05 -6.26
N PRO A 465 15.52 -7.46 -5.05
CA PRO A 465 14.47 -6.58 -4.56
C PRO A 465 14.17 -5.38 -5.46
N GLY A 466 12.88 -5.01 -5.53
CA GLY A 466 12.33 -3.90 -6.32
C GLY A 466 10.88 -4.16 -6.73
N CYS A 467 10.16 -3.20 -7.30
CA CYS A 467 8.73 -3.36 -7.65
C CYS A 467 8.51 -4.29 -8.86
N GLY A 468 9.39 -4.26 -9.85
CA GLY A 468 9.40 -5.19 -10.99
C GLY A 468 8.08 -5.30 -11.76
N ALA A 469 7.61 -6.54 -11.99
CA ALA A 469 6.40 -6.81 -12.78
C ALA A 469 5.12 -6.23 -12.16
N CYS A 470 5.10 -5.93 -10.85
CA CYS A 470 3.92 -5.35 -10.20
C CYS A 470 3.45 -4.06 -10.86
N ILE A 471 4.38 -3.23 -11.36
CA ILE A 471 4.08 -2.00 -12.11
C ILE A 471 4.37 -2.14 -13.61
N GLY A 472 4.62 -3.36 -14.09
CA GLY A 472 4.99 -3.65 -15.47
C GLY A 472 6.43 -3.32 -15.82
N ALA A 473 7.30 -3.06 -14.84
CA ALA A 473 8.65 -2.52 -15.03
C ALA A 473 9.75 -3.52 -14.60
N GLY A 474 9.60 -4.80 -14.92
CA GLY A 474 10.63 -5.80 -14.68
C GLY A 474 10.35 -7.16 -15.35
N PRO A 475 11.20 -8.17 -15.10
CA PRO A 475 10.98 -9.54 -15.58
C PRO A 475 9.67 -10.13 -15.05
N GLY A 476 9.05 -11.04 -15.80
CA GLY A 476 7.78 -11.68 -15.41
C GLY A 476 6.51 -10.95 -15.86
N VAL A 477 6.65 -9.88 -16.66
CA VAL A 477 5.54 -9.29 -17.41
C VAL A 477 5.20 -10.15 -18.62
N SER A 478 3.92 -10.16 -19.00
CA SER A 478 3.51 -10.72 -20.30
C SER A 478 4.00 -9.83 -21.46
N ASN A 479 4.21 -10.44 -22.62
CA ASN A 479 4.59 -9.75 -23.87
C ASN A 479 3.50 -9.87 -24.95
N GLU A 480 2.68 -10.92 -24.91
CA GLU A 480 1.58 -11.16 -25.86
C GLU A 480 0.22 -11.18 -25.13
N SER A 481 -0.85 -10.77 -25.82
CA SER A 481 -2.21 -10.69 -25.26
C SER A 481 -2.81 -12.03 -24.84
N GLU A 482 -2.30 -13.11 -25.42
CA GLU A 482 -2.76 -14.48 -25.27
C GLU A 482 -2.16 -15.14 -24.03
N GLN A 483 -1.02 -14.62 -23.56
CA GLN A 483 -0.33 -15.18 -22.39
C GLN A 483 -1.20 -15.05 -21.14
N VAL A 484 -1.22 -16.11 -20.34
CA VAL A 484 -1.89 -16.16 -19.05
C VAL A 484 -0.84 -16.14 -17.94
N THR A 485 -0.94 -15.13 -17.09
CA THR A 485 -0.10 -14.97 -15.90
C THR A 485 -0.93 -15.25 -14.66
N VAL A 486 -0.43 -16.09 -13.77
CA VAL A 486 -0.89 -16.17 -12.37
C VAL A 486 0.14 -15.50 -11.47
N SER A 487 -0.30 -14.57 -10.63
CA SER A 487 0.62 -13.70 -9.90
C SER A 487 0.19 -13.40 -8.48
N ALA A 488 1.16 -13.27 -7.58
CA ALA A 488 0.92 -12.90 -6.19
C ALA A 488 0.85 -11.38 -5.96
N ILE A 489 0.99 -10.56 -7.01
CA ILE A 489 0.83 -9.10 -6.94
C ILE A 489 -0.61 -8.69 -6.58
N ASN A 490 -0.82 -7.40 -6.32
CA ASN A 490 -2.09 -6.86 -5.85
C ASN A 490 -3.01 -6.29 -6.94
N ARG A 491 -2.50 -5.93 -8.13
CA ARG A 491 -3.30 -5.31 -9.21
C ARG A 491 -3.28 -6.11 -10.49
N ASN A 492 -4.45 -6.33 -11.09
CA ASN A 492 -4.58 -6.96 -12.41
C ASN A 492 -5.30 -6.13 -13.47
N PHE A 493 -5.45 -4.81 -13.29
CA PHE A 493 -6.01 -3.94 -14.33
C PHE A 493 -5.37 -4.19 -15.71
N GLN A 494 -6.15 -4.03 -16.78
CA GLN A 494 -5.67 -4.31 -18.13
C GLN A 494 -4.39 -3.52 -18.45
N GLY A 495 -3.34 -4.21 -18.90
CA GLY A 495 -2.05 -3.60 -19.22
C GLY A 495 -1.13 -3.34 -18.02
N ARG A 496 -1.51 -3.76 -16.80
CA ARG A 496 -0.73 -3.53 -15.58
C ARG A 496 0.62 -4.25 -15.58
N SER A 497 0.64 -5.54 -15.95
CA SER A 497 1.85 -6.39 -16.00
C SER A 497 2.00 -7.03 -17.39
N GLY A 498 2.02 -6.16 -18.41
CA GLY A 498 2.01 -6.57 -19.81
C GLY A 498 0.60 -6.70 -20.40
N PRO A 499 0.48 -7.07 -21.68
CA PRO A 499 -0.77 -7.07 -22.43
C PRO A 499 -1.64 -8.32 -22.22
N GLY A 500 -1.11 -9.37 -21.58
CA GLY A 500 -1.77 -10.65 -21.38
C GLY A 500 -2.86 -10.65 -20.30
N LYS A 501 -3.40 -11.84 -20.05
CA LYS A 501 -4.41 -12.11 -19.02
C LYS A 501 -3.74 -12.32 -17.67
N LEU A 502 -4.16 -11.57 -16.65
CA LEU A 502 -3.52 -11.58 -15.34
C LEU A 502 -4.49 -12.01 -14.23
N TYR A 503 -4.21 -13.15 -13.62
CA TYR A 503 -4.89 -13.67 -12.44
C TYR A 503 -4.09 -13.32 -11.19
N LEU A 504 -4.76 -12.78 -10.17
CA LEU A 504 -4.17 -12.60 -8.85
C LEU A 504 -4.45 -13.82 -7.99
N ALA A 505 -3.47 -14.33 -7.26
CA ALA A 505 -3.62 -15.52 -6.44
C ALA A 505 -2.71 -15.48 -5.20
N SER A 506 -2.91 -16.40 -4.26
CA SER A 506 -2.03 -16.58 -3.10
C SER A 506 -0.64 -17.07 -3.49
N PRO A 507 0.39 -16.82 -2.64
CA PRO A 507 1.72 -17.39 -2.80
C PRO A 507 1.71 -18.91 -3.07
N LEU A 508 0.89 -19.64 -2.30
CA LEU A 508 0.68 -21.07 -2.44
C LEU A 508 0.13 -21.46 -3.81
N THR A 509 -0.92 -20.76 -4.27
CA THR A 509 -1.54 -21.02 -5.58
C THR A 509 -0.60 -20.72 -6.74
N VAL A 510 0.16 -19.62 -6.68
CA VAL A 510 1.13 -19.27 -7.75
C VAL A 510 2.15 -20.39 -7.92
N MET A 511 2.76 -20.85 -6.84
CA MET A 511 3.78 -21.90 -6.92
C MET A 511 3.20 -23.26 -7.29
N ALA A 512 2.03 -23.63 -6.74
CA ALA A 512 1.35 -24.87 -7.15
C ALA A 512 1.07 -24.86 -8.67
N SER A 513 0.61 -23.72 -9.19
CA SER A 513 0.33 -23.54 -10.62
C SER A 513 1.59 -23.59 -11.49
N ALA A 514 2.73 -23.10 -10.99
CA ALA A 514 4.00 -23.15 -11.70
C ALA A 514 4.45 -24.59 -11.99
N PHE A 515 4.20 -25.52 -11.07
CA PHE A 515 4.56 -26.93 -11.22
C PHE A 515 3.52 -27.75 -12.00
N THR A 516 2.25 -27.35 -12.00
CA THR A 516 1.19 -28.07 -12.73
C THR A 516 0.89 -27.53 -14.13
N GLY A 517 1.37 -26.32 -14.46
CA GLY A 517 1.11 -25.66 -15.75
C GLY A 517 -0.28 -25.06 -15.91
N LYS A 518 -1.07 -25.02 -14.83
CA LYS A 518 -2.42 -24.45 -14.80
C LYS A 518 -2.78 -23.92 -13.42
N ILE A 519 -3.73 -23.00 -13.33
CA ILE A 519 -4.19 -22.46 -12.04
C ILE A 519 -4.65 -23.61 -11.13
N THR A 520 -3.93 -23.80 -10.02
CA THR A 520 -4.10 -24.93 -9.12
C THR A 520 -3.99 -24.49 -7.68
N ALA A 521 -4.98 -24.85 -6.87
CA ALA A 521 -4.94 -24.64 -5.43
C ALA A 521 -3.93 -25.58 -4.77
N TRP A 522 -3.16 -25.08 -3.81
CA TRP A 522 -2.24 -25.89 -3.03
C TRP A 522 -3.01 -26.84 -2.09
N ARG A 523 -2.55 -28.10 -2.02
CA ARG A 523 -2.92 -29.08 -1.00
C ARG A 523 -1.70 -29.92 -0.68
N ALA A 524 -1.58 -30.40 0.56
CA ALA A 524 -0.43 -31.19 1.00
C ALA A 524 -0.23 -32.49 0.20
N ASP A 525 -1.29 -33.01 -0.43
CA ASP A 525 -1.28 -34.22 -1.25
C ASP A 525 -1.17 -33.94 -2.75
N LEU A 526 -0.96 -32.69 -3.17
CA LEU A 526 -1.08 -32.28 -4.59
C LEU A 526 -0.15 -33.07 -5.54
N PHE A 527 1.07 -33.39 -5.09
CA PHE A 527 2.09 -34.04 -5.92
C PHE A 527 2.35 -35.52 -5.57
N ASN A 528 1.56 -36.10 -4.65
CA ASN A 528 1.76 -37.47 -4.15
C ASN A 528 1.00 -38.52 -4.95
#